data_AF-A0A3B4YEH8-F1
#
_entry.id   AF-A0A3B4YEH8-F1
#
_cell.length_a   1.000
_cell.length_b   1.000
_cell.length_c   1.000
_cell.angle_alpha   90.00
_cell.angle_beta   90.00
_cell.angle_gamma   90.00
#
_symmetry.space_group_name_H-M   'P 1'
#
loop_
_entity.id
_entity.type
_entity.pdbx_description
1 polymer ?
#
loop_
_entity_poly.entity_id
_entity_poly.type
_entity_poly.pdbx_seq_one_letter_code
_entity_poly.pdbx_strand_id
1 'polypeptide(L)'
;PQTLQNLLSYPMLIKYSLIYLFLAMIICTLPDSWPLFDYTDYGCYCGLGGSGTPVDELDRCCQVHDQCYGQAMQHDDCWPIFDNPYTEIYSYRCDKASKTITCLNNNNACEKFICECDRKAALCFAKAGYNEGNAHLPSDRCK
;
A
#
# COMPACT_ATOMS: atom_id res chain seq x y z
N PRO A 1 -13.32 -45.14 -0.87
CA PRO A 1 -13.61 -44.28 0.30
C PRO A 1 -12.51 -43.24 0.48
N GLN A 2 -12.71 -42.06 -0.12
CA GLN A 2 -11.78 -40.93 -0.14
C GLN A 2 -11.96 -40.05 1.08
N THR A 3 -11.46 -40.50 2.23
CA THR A 3 -11.47 -39.68 3.45
C THR A 3 -10.25 -40.02 4.28
N LEU A 4 -9.03 -39.65 3.82
CA LEU A 4 -7.86 -39.40 4.68
C LEU A 4 -6.62 -38.85 3.93
N GLN A 5 -6.79 -38.00 2.90
CA GLN A 5 -5.65 -37.35 2.21
C GLN A 5 -5.70 -35.82 2.15
N ASN A 6 -6.60 -35.16 2.89
CA ASN A 6 -6.75 -33.69 2.88
C ASN A 6 -6.35 -33.01 4.19
N LEU A 7 -5.28 -33.45 4.85
CA LEU A 7 -4.75 -32.78 6.05
C LEU A 7 -3.33 -32.21 5.90
N LEU A 8 -2.81 -32.11 4.66
CA LEU A 8 -1.49 -31.52 4.38
C LEU A 8 -1.54 -30.22 3.55
N SER A 9 -2.64 -29.46 3.64
CA SER A 9 -2.74 -28.18 2.93
C SER A 9 -3.51 -27.13 3.71
N TYR A 10 -3.11 -26.89 4.96
CA TYR A 10 -3.42 -25.62 5.62
C TYR A 10 -2.18 -25.04 6.32
N PRO A 11 -1.38 -24.25 5.60
CA PRO A 11 -0.71 -23.10 6.17
C PRO A 11 -1.44 -21.79 5.84
N MET A 12 -2.60 -21.82 5.18
CA MET A 12 -3.15 -20.68 4.45
C MET A 12 -4.26 -19.93 5.18
N LEU A 13 -4.20 -19.72 6.50
CA LEU A 13 -5.20 -18.84 7.15
C LEU A 13 -4.66 -17.96 8.29
N ILE A 14 -3.35 -17.95 8.59
CA ILE A 14 -2.79 -17.10 9.68
C ILE A 14 -1.49 -16.39 9.27
N LYS A 15 -1.33 -15.95 8.01
CA LYS A 15 -0.09 -15.25 7.61
C LYS A 15 -0.22 -14.24 6.47
N TYR A 16 -1.26 -13.40 6.47
CA TYR A 16 -1.34 -12.26 5.57
C TYR A 16 -1.52 -10.98 6.39
N SER A 17 -0.40 -10.36 6.76
CA SER A 17 -0.40 -8.97 7.23
C SER A 17 -0.88 -8.08 6.08
N LEU A 18 -1.83 -7.20 6.33
CA LEU A 18 -2.63 -6.51 5.31
C LEU A 18 -1.81 -5.46 4.53
N ILE A 19 -0.69 -5.02 5.14
CA ILE A 19 0.44 -4.32 4.50
C ILE A 19 0.95 -5.04 3.24
N TYR A 20 0.82 -6.37 3.14
CA TYR A 20 1.27 -7.13 1.97
C TYR A 20 0.52 -6.78 0.67
N LEU A 21 -0.73 -6.27 0.73
CA LEU A 21 -1.47 -5.90 -0.48
C LEU A 21 -0.84 -4.69 -1.18
N PHE A 22 -0.58 -3.61 -0.44
CA PHE A 22 0.09 -2.43 -0.98
C PHE A 22 1.53 -2.74 -1.43
N LEU A 23 2.32 -3.44 -0.61
CA LEU A 23 3.69 -3.82 -1.00
C LEU A 23 3.70 -4.67 -2.28
N ALA A 24 2.70 -5.55 -2.48
CA ALA A 24 2.58 -6.33 -3.70
C ALA A 24 2.20 -5.47 -4.93
N MET A 25 1.42 -4.39 -4.75
CA MET A 25 1.20 -3.39 -5.81
C MET A 25 2.49 -2.66 -6.17
N ILE A 26 3.30 -2.27 -5.18
CA ILE A 26 4.61 -1.66 -5.45
C ILE A 26 5.50 -2.62 -6.25
N ILE A 27 5.58 -3.90 -5.87
CA ILE A 27 6.32 -4.93 -6.63
C ILE A 27 5.78 -5.08 -8.06
N CYS A 28 4.47 -4.94 -8.27
CA CYS A 28 3.89 -4.98 -9.62
C CYS A 28 4.46 -3.89 -10.54
N THR A 29 4.59 -2.67 -10.02
CA THR A 29 5.01 -1.49 -10.79
C THR A 29 6.53 -1.29 -10.79
N LEU A 30 7.21 -1.76 -9.73
CA LEU A 30 8.65 -1.68 -9.48
C LEU A 30 9.18 -3.05 -9.04
N PRO A 31 9.35 -4.01 -9.96
CA PRO A 31 9.70 -5.40 -9.61
C PRO A 31 11.07 -5.57 -8.96
N ASP A 32 12.00 -4.65 -9.19
CA ASP A 32 13.37 -4.70 -8.66
C ASP A 32 13.52 -3.95 -7.32
N SER A 33 12.44 -3.35 -6.81
CA SER A 33 12.42 -2.65 -5.51
C SER A 33 12.34 -3.61 -4.32
N TRP A 34 12.63 -3.10 -3.13
CA TRP A 34 12.49 -3.77 -1.84
C TRP A 34 11.53 -2.97 -0.95
N PRO A 35 10.21 -3.04 -1.18
CA PRO A 35 9.29 -2.01 -0.67
C PRO A 35 9.25 -1.83 0.85
N LEU A 36 9.48 -2.91 1.60
CA LEU A 36 9.53 -2.88 3.06
C LEU A 36 10.76 -2.14 3.60
N PHE A 37 11.83 -2.00 2.82
CA PHE A 37 13.04 -1.29 3.22
C PHE A 37 13.13 0.07 2.56
N ASP A 38 12.69 0.18 1.32
CA ASP A 38 12.82 1.42 0.53
C ASP A 38 11.76 2.46 0.90
N TYR A 39 10.54 2.06 1.27
CA TYR A 39 9.39 2.99 1.30
C TYR A 39 8.67 3.11 2.64
N THR A 40 9.11 2.43 3.70
CA THR A 40 8.43 2.50 5.01
C THR A 40 9.12 3.39 6.04
N ASP A 41 10.28 3.95 5.70
CA ASP A 41 11.02 4.92 6.52
C ASP A 41 11.85 5.84 5.59
N TYR A 42 11.16 6.64 4.80
CA TYR A 42 11.75 7.51 3.79
C TYR A 42 11.16 8.92 3.83
N GLY A 43 12.04 9.92 3.73
CA GLY A 43 11.62 11.31 3.72
C GLY A 43 10.84 11.69 4.98
N CYS A 44 9.83 12.53 4.80
CA CYS A 44 9.03 13.08 5.88
C CYS A 44 7.66 12.44 6.00
N TYR A 45 7.20 11.66 5.02
CA TYR A 45 5.86 11.09 4.94
C TYR A 45 5.84 9.58 4.72
N CYS A 46 6.83 8.98 4.05
CA CYS A 46 6.80 7.54 3.79
C CYS A 46 7.10 6.74 5.06
N GLY A 47 6.05 6.33 5.78
CA GLY A 47 6.13 5.62 7.05
C GLY A 47 4.94 5.94 7.95
N LEU A 48 5.07 5.72 9.26
CA LEU A 48 4.04 6.13 10.21
C LEU A 48 4.19 7.61 10.56
N GLY A 49 3.09 8.36 10.45
CA GLY A 49 3.02 9.76 10.84
C GLY A 49 3.00 10.68 9.62
N GLY A 50 3.97 11.57 9.51
CA GLY A 50 4.09 12.49 8.39
C GLY A 50 3.85 13.95 8.76
N SER A 51 4.80 14.83 8.44
CA SER A 51 4.64 16.27 8.68
C SER A 51 5.60 17.14 7.86
N GLY A 52 5.30 18.43 7.77
CA GLY A 52 6.13 19.40 7.08
C GLY A 52 6.03 19.35 5.56
N THR A 53 7.12 19.66 4.88
CA THR A 53 7.21 19.71 3.42
C THR A 53 7.89 18.45 2.89
N PRO A 54 7.30 17.73 1.92
CA PRO A 54 7.95 16.57 1.31
C PRO A 54 9.30 16.93 0.72
N VAL A 55 10.30 16.06 0.93
CA VAL A 55 11.70 16.34 0.53
C VAL A 55 11.98 16.06 -0.94
N ASP A 56 11.14 15.26 -1.59
CA ASP A 56 11.17 14.97 -3.03
C ASP A 56 9.81 14.44 -3.53
N GLU A 57 9.76 14.03 -4.80
CA GLU A 57 8.56 13.50 -5.44
C GLU A 57 8.09 12.18 -4.82
N LEU A 58 8.99 11.32 -4.33
CA LEU A 58 8.62 10.05 -3.72
C LEU A 58 7.94 10.31 -2.37
N ASP A 59 8.52 11.21 -1.58
CA ASP A 59 7.95 11.66 -0.32
C ASP A 59 6.59 12.34 -0.52
N ARG A 60 6.43 13.10 -1.63
CA ARG A 60 5.13 13.67 -2.02
C ARG A 60 4.10 12.57 -2.33
N CYS A 61 4.51 11.47 -2.99
CA CYS A 61 3.60 10.35 -3.23
C CYS A 61 3.04 9.79 -1.91
N CYS A 62 3.88 9.68 -0.88
CA CYS A 62 3.47 9.23 0.45
C CYS A 62 2.54 10.22 1.14
N GLN A 63 2.83 11.53 1.07
CA GLN A 63 1.91 12.56 1.59
C GLN A 63 0.51 12.45 0.97
N VAL A 64 0.44 12.24 -0.35
CA VAL A 64 -0.84 12.08 -1.06
C VAL A 64 -1.54 10.78 -0.65
N HIS A 65 -0.78 9.71 -0.42
CA HIS A 65 -1.30 8.43 0.06
C HIS A 65 -1.89 8.56 1.47
N ASP A 66 -1.19 9.23 2.40
CA ASP A 66 -1.69 9.51 3.76
C ASP A 66 -2.98 10.33 3.73
N GLN A 67 -3.05 11.35 2.86
CA GLN A 67 -4.27 12.12 2.67
C GLN A 67 -5.41 11.25 2.13
N CYS A 68 -5.13 10.33 1.20
CA CYS A 68 -6.10 9.39 0.67
C CYS A 68 -6.62 8.45 1.76
N TYR A 69 -5.75 7.93 2.62
CA TYR A 69 -6.13 7.12 3.77
C TYR A 69 -6.96 7.91 4.79
N GLY A 70 -6.59 9.17 5.05
CA GLY A 70 -7.39 10.07 5.89
C GLY A 70 -8.79 10.31 5.34
N GLN A 71 -8.94 10.40 4.01
CA GLN A 71 -10.24 10.47 3.34
C GLN A 71 -11.01 9.15 3.43
N ALA A 72 -10.34 8.01 3.28
CA ALA A 72 -10.96 6.69 3.42
C ALA A 72 -11.58 6.50 4.81
N MET A 73 -10.87 6.93 5.87
CA MET A 73 -11.37 6.90 7.24
C MET A 73 -12.59 7.79 7.50
N GLN A 74 -12.85 8.77 6.62
CA GLN A 74 -13.98 9.70 6.70
C GLN A 74 -15.06 9.39 5.66
N HIS A 75 -14.88 8.38 4.83
CA HIS A 75 -15.77 8.07 3.72
C HIS A 75 -17.06 7.44 4.24
N ASP A 76 -18.23 7.92 3.79
CA ASP A 76 -19.54 7.46 4.29
C ASP A 76 -19.77 5.95 4.08
N ASP A 77 -19.20 5.39 3.01
CA ASP A 77 -19.26 3.96 2.72
C ASP A 77 -18.25 3.10 3.51
N CYS A 78 -17.35 3.72 4.28
CA CYS A 78 -16.40 3.04 5.15
C CYS A 78 -16.88 3.14 6.60
N TRP A 79 -17.03 2.02 7.29
CA TRP A 79 -17.40 2.00 8.71
C TRP A 79 -16.14 1.99 9.59
N PRO A 80 -15.75 3.10 10.26
CA PRO A 80 -14.40 3.22 10.85
C PRO A 80 -14.05 2.21 11.96
N ILE A 81 -15.05 1.49 12.49
CA ILE A 81 -14.86 0.44 13.50
C ILE A 81 -14.32 -0.85 12.86
N PHE A 82 -14.70 -1.14 11.62
CA PHE A 82 -14.39 -2.39 10.92
C PHE A 82 -13.52 -2.15 9.69
N ASP A 83 -13.75 -1.03 9.00
CA ASP A 83 -13.10 -0.68 7.74
C ASP A 83 -12.02 0.36 8.02
N ASN A 84 -10.78 -0.10 8.01
CA ASN A 84 -9.60 0.70 8.25
C ASN A 84 -8.65 0.52 7.05
N PRO A 85 -8.16 1.60 6.41
CA PRO A 85 -7.30 1.49 5.23
C PRO A 85 -5.98 0.73 5.47
N TYR A 86 -5.56 0.56 6.73
CA TYR A 86 -4.41 -0.26 7.09
C TYR A 86 -4.72 -1.77 7.20
N THR A 87 -6.00 -2.15 7.31
CA THR A 87 -6.45 -3.54 7.54
C THR A 87 -7.53 -4.02 6.58
N GLU A 88 -8.09 -3.17 5.73
CA GLU A 88 -9.14 -3.56 4.80
C GLU A 88 -8.60 -4.48 3.71
N ILE A 89 -9.33 -5.54 3.40
CA ILE A 89 -8.97 -6.45 2.30
C ILE A 89 -9.76 -6.05 1.08
N TYR A 90 -9.04 -5.72 0.01
CA TYR A 90 -9.64 -5.43 -1.29
C TYR A 90 -9.09 -6.37 -2.38
N SER A 91 -9.86 -6.51 -3.45
CA SER A 91 -9.49 -7.31 -4.63
C SER A 91 -8.83 -6.43 -5.71
N TYR A 92 -7.69 -6.86 -6.21
CA TYR A 92 -6.99 -6.21 -7.33
C TYR A 92 -6.37 -7.25 -8.28
N ARG A 93 -5.97 -6.79 -9.47
CA ARG A 93 -5.17 -7.56 -10.42
C ARG A 93 -3.94 -6.77 -10.82
N CYS A 94 -2.80 -7.46 -10.90
CA CYS A 94 -1.57 -6.96 -11.51
C CYS A 94 -1.34 -7.65 -12.86
N ASP A 95 -1.22 -6.87 -13.93
CA ASP A 95 -0.65 -7.30 -15.19
C ASP A 95 0.86 -7.01 -15.15
N LYS A 96 1.66 -8.07 -14.96
CA LYS A 96 3.11 -7.95 -14.78
C LYS A 96 3.84 -7.49 -16.06
N ALA A 97 3.30 -7.80 -17.23
CA ALA A 97 3.94 -7.46 -18.50
C ALA A 97 3.83 -5.96 -18.78
N SER A 98 2.66 -5.39 -18.52
CA SER A 98 2.38 -3.96 -18.68
C SER A 98 2.60 -3.15 -17.39
N LYS A 99 2.95 -3.80 -16.28
CA LYS A 99 3.09 -3.19 -14.95
C LYS A 99 1.84 -2.39 -14.54
N THR A 100 0.67 -2.89 -14.92
CA THR A 100 -0.61 -2.21 -14.73
C THR A 100 -1.40 -2.88 -13.61
N ILE A 101 -1.89 -2.07 -12.69
CA ILE A 101 -2.76 -2.51 -11.61
C ILE A 101 -4.20 -2.12 -11.94
N THR A 102 -5.14 -3.00 -11.63
CA THR A 102 -6.58 -2.74 -11.73
C THR A 102 -7.25 -3.16 -10.43
N CYS A 103 -7.87 -2.22 -9.73
CA CYS A 103 -8.79 -2.53 -8.64
C CYS A 103 -10.03 -3.20 -9.23
N LEU A 104 -10.47 -4.33 -8.70
CA LEU A 104 -11.55 -5.11 -9.31
C LEU A 104 -12.93 -4.53 -8.98
N ASN A 105 -13.97 -5.00 -9.69
CA ASN A 105 -15.34 -4.50 -9.56
C ASN A 105 -16.15 -5.26 -8.49
N ASN A 106 -15.61 -6.36 -7.96
CA ASN A 106 -16.20 -7.08 -6.84
C ASN A 106 -15.89 -6.42 -5.48
N ASN A 107 -15.15 -5.32 -5.48
CA ASN A 107 -14.94 -4.52 -4.28
C ASN A 107 -16.19 -3.69 -3.98
N ASN A 108 -16.55 -3.59 -2.71
CA ASN A 108 -17.49 -2.59 -2.24
C ASN A 108 -16.90 -1.16 -2.39
N ALA A 109 -17.68 -0.13 -2.11
CA ALA A 109 -17.24 1.25 -2.30
C ALA A 109 -16.01 1.62 -1.43
N CYS A 110 -15.97 1.18 -0.17
CA CYS A 110 -14.83 1.40 0.72
C CYS A 110 -13.57 0.66 0.25
N GLU A 111 -13.68 -0.65 0.03
CA GLU A 111 -12.59 -1.50 -0.49
C GLU A 111 -12.02 -0.94 -1.81
N LYS A 112 -12.90 -0.46 -2.69
CA LYS A 112 -12.51 0.14 -3.96
C LYS A 112 -11.76 1.45 -3.76
N PHE A 113 -12.23 2.29 -2.85
CA PHE A 113 -11.58 3.56 -2.53
C PHE A 113 -10.16 3.34 -2.01
N ILE A 114 -9.99 2.44 -1.02
CA ILE A 114 -8.69 2.11 -0.43
C ILE A 114 -7.77 1.47 -1.48
N CYS A 115 -8.27 0.53 -2.28
CA CYS A 115 -7.49 -0.05 -3.38
C CYS A 115 -6.98 1.03 -4.36
N GLU A 116 -7.79 2.04 -4.68
CA GLU A 116 -7.38 3.12 -5.57
C GLU A 116 -6.34 4.06 -4.94
N CYS A 117 -6.34 4.24 -3.61
CA CYS A 117 -5.26 4.92 -2.90
C CYS A 117 -3.93 4.19 -3.13
N ASP A 118 -3.90 2.88 -2.85
CA ASP A 118 -2.69 2.05 -2.97
C ASP A 118 -2.22 1.93 -4.41
N ARG A 119 -3.15 1.77 -5.35
CA ARG A 119 -2.85 1.74 -6.78
C ARG A 119 -2.17 3.02 -7.25
N LYS A 120 -2.71 4.18 -6.85
CA LYS A 120 -2.15 5.48 -7.24
C LYS A 120 -0.77 5.70 -6.62
N ALA A 121 -0.59 5.33 -5.35
CA ALA A 121 0.70 5.41 -4.67
C ALA A 121 1.75 4.54 -5.36
N ALA A 122 1.46 3.27 -5.65
CA ALA A 122 2.38 2.36 -6.35
C ALA A 122 2.81 2.88 -7.73
N LEU A 123 1.86 3.43 -8.51
CA LEU A 123 2.15 4.06 -9.80
C LEU A 123 2.95 5.37 -9.67
N CYS A 124 2.77 6.09 -8.57
CA CYS A 124 3.54 7.30 -8.26
C CYS A 124 4.99 6.94 -7.92
N PHE A 125 5.19 5.95 -7.05
CA PHE A 125 6.52 5.45 -6.66
C PHE A 125 7.31 5.00 -7.90
N ALA A 126 6.64 4.34 -8.85
CA ALA A 126 7.25 3.89 -10.10
C ALA A 126 7.79 5.01 -11.00
N LYS A 127 7.38 6.27 -10.76
CA LYS A 127 7.79 7.44 -11.55
C LYS A 127 8.68 8.41 -10.79
N ALA A 128 8.59 8.44 -9.46
CA ALA A 128 9.23 9.45 -8.62
C ALA A 128 10.76 9.32 -8.53
N GLY A 129 11.29 8.11 -8.74
CA GLY A 129 12.69 7.80 -8.44
C GLY A 129 12.93 7.59 -6.94
N TYR A 130 14.14 7.14 -6.59
CA TYR A 130 14.54 6.87 -5.21
C TYR A 130 15.87 7.55 -4.90
N ASN A 131 15.93 8.28 -3.79
CA ASN A 131 17.15 8.95 -3.32
C ASN A 131 17.58 8.36 -1.97
N GLU A 132 18.64 7.56 -1.97
CA GLU A 132 19.19 6.94 -0.75
C GLU A 132 19.50 7.95 0.36
N GLY A 133 19.84 9.21 0.03
CA GLY A 133 20.12 10.26 1.02
C GLY A 133 18.90 10.73 1.82
N ASN A 134 17.70 10.36 1.39
CA ASN A 134 16.44 10.65 2.08
C ASN A 134 15.88 9.42 2.84
N ALA A 135 16.55 8.26 2.78
CA ALA A 135 16.19 7.12 3.62
C ALA A 135 16.48 7.42 5.09
N HIS A 136 15.60 6.97 5.99
CA HIS A 136 15.72 7.17 7.45
C HIS A 136 15.94 8.64 7.85
N LEU A 137 15.25 9.57 7.17
CA LEU A 137 15.44 11.00 7.39
C LEU A 137 14.99 11.38 8.81
N PRO A 138 15.86 12.03 9.62
CA PRO A 138 15.46 12.50 10.94
C PRO A 138 14.28 13.47 10.90
N SER A 139 13.32 13.29 11.80
CA SER A 139 12.07 14.07 11.82
C SER A 139 12.27 15.57 12.09
N ASP A 140 13.36 15.98 12.72
CA ASP A 140 13.72 17.39 12.92
C ASP A 140 14.11 18.11 11.62
N ARG A 141 14.35 17.36 10.54
CA ARG A 141 14.55 17.89 9.18
C ARG A 141 13.24 18.10 8.41
N CYS A 142 12.12 17.60 8.94
CA CYS A 142 10.79 17.77 8.37
C CYS A 142 10.18 19.08 8.89
N LYS A 143 10.20 20.10 8.04
CA LYS A 143 9.77 21.47 8.37
C LYS A 143 8.47 21.85 7.68
#